data_AF-A0AAN1E4K5-F1
#
_entry.id   AF-A0AAN1E4K5-F1
#
_cell.length_a   1.000
_cell.length_b   1.000
_cell.length_c   1.000
_cell.angle_alpha   90.00
_cell.angle_beta   90.00
_cell.angle_gamma   90.00
#
_symmetry.space_group_name_H-M   'P 1'
#
loop_
_entity.id
_entity.type
_entity.pdbx_description
1 polymer ?
#
loop_
_entity_poly.entity_id
_entity_poly.type
_entity_poly.pdbx_seq_one_letter_code
_entity_poly.pdbx_strand_id
1 'polypeptide(L)'
;MPLLDKLREQYGVGPVCSELHIAPSTYYHCQQQRHHPDKRSARAQHDDWLKREIQRVYDENHQVYGVRKVWRQLLREGIRVARCTVARLMAVMGLAGVLRGKWARRPSGTIHHSDKGSQYVSLAYTERLKEAGLLASTGSTGDSYDNAMAESINGLYKAEVIHRKSWKNRAEVELATLTWVDWYNNRRLLGRLGHTPPAEAEKAYYASIGNDDLAA
;
A
#
# COMPACT_ATOMS: atom_id res chain seq x y z
N MET A 1 -17.49 -6.94 24.83
CA MET A 1 -17.70 -5.57 24.33
C MET A 1 -16.69 -4.70 25.04
N PRO A 2 -15.59 -4.27 24.40
CA PRO A 2 -14.41 -3.78 25.12
C PRO A 2 -14.67 -2.59 26.05
N LEU A 3 -15.58 -1.68 25.67
CA LEU A 3 -15.99 -0.54 26.49
C LEU A 3 -16.79 -0.99 27.73
N LEU A 4 -17.82 -1.82 27.53
CA LEU A 4 -18.62 -2.39 28.64
C LEU A 4 -17.78 -3.26 29.59
N ASP A 5 -16.83 -4.02 29.05
CA ASP A 5 -15.94 -4.87 29.86
C ASP A 5 -15.05 -4.04 30.80
N LYS A 6 -14.65 -2.83 30.40
CA LYS A 6 -13.90 -1.88 31.24
C LYS A 6 -14.79 -1.20 32.28
N LEU A 7 -15.98 -0.80 31.89
CA LEU A 7 -16.88 -0.03 32.76
C LEU A 7 -17.63 -0.90 33.78
N ARG A 8 -17.80 -2.20 33.52
CA ARG A 8 -18.53 -3.09 34.43
C ARG A 8 -17.89 -3.20 35.82
N GLU A 9 -16.57 -3.05 35.93
CA GLU A 9 -15.86 -3.17 37.21
C GLU A 9 -16.12 -1.97 38.13
N GLN A 10 -16.38 -0.79 37.55
CA GLN A 10 -16.64 0.43 38.31
C GLN A 10 -18.13 0.69 38.54
N TYR A 11 -18.98 0.39 37.55
CA TYR A 11 -20.39 0.82 37.55
C TYR A 11 -21.39 -0.35 37.46
N GLY A 12 -20.92 -1.59 37.29
CA GLY A 12 -21.77 -2.75 37.04
C GLY A 12 -22.36 -2.78 35.62
N VAL A 13 -22.81 -3.97 35.18
CA VAL A 13 -23.30 -4.17 33.81
C VAL A 13 -24.64 -3.47 33.57
N GLY A 14 -25.57 -3.55 34.52
CA GLY A 14 -26.94 -3.01 34.39
C GLY A 14 -26.98 -1.50 34.13
N PRO A 15 -26.36 -0.66 34.98
CA PRO A 15 -26.34 0.79 34.79
C PRO A 15 -25.69 1.22 33.46
N VAL A 16 -24.56 0.61 33.10
CA VAL A 16 -23.87 0.90 31.83
C VAL A 16 -24.72 0.49 30.62
N CYS A 17 -25.39 -0.66 30.69
CA CYS A 17 -26.32 -1.11 29.66
C CYS A 17 -27.52 -0.15 29.51
N SER A 18 -28.06 0.36 30.61
CA SER A 18 -29.17 1.32 30.59
C SER A 18 -28.78 2.62 29.88
N GLU A 19 -27.61 3.17 30.20
CA GLU A 19 -27.09 4.40 29.60
C GLU A 19 -26.78 4.24 28.11
N LEU A 20 -26.21 3.10 27.71
CA LEU A 20 -25.90 2.81 26.31
C LEU A 20 -27.12 2.33 25.51
N HIS A 21 -28.29 2.24 26.14
CA HIS A 21 -29.52 1.70 25.55
C HIS A 21 -29.35 0.28 24.98
N ILE A 22 -28.64 -0.59 25.70
CA ILE A 22 -28.40 -1.99 25.35
C ILE A 22 -29.06 -2.87 26.41
N ALA A 23 -29.80 -3.90 26.00
CA ALA A 23 -30.35 -4.87 26.94
C ALA A 23 -29.22 -5.67 27.66
N PRO A 24 -29.26 -5.86 28.99
CA PRO A 24 -28.25 -6.66 29.71
C PRO A 24 -28.11 -8.09 29.19
N SER A 25 -29.19 -8.69 28.69
CA SER A 25 -29.19 -10.00 28.04
C SER A 25 -28.26 -10.06 26.83
N THR A 26 -28.15 -8.98 26.05
CA THR A 26 -27.22 -8.85 24.92
C THR A 26 -25.77 -8.92 25.39
N TYR A 27 -25.44 -8.27 26.51
CA TYR A 27 -24.09 -8.33 27.09
C TYR A 27 -23.72 -9.76 27.48
N TYR A 28 -24.56 -10.42 28.27
CA TYR A 28 -24.31 -11.78 28.73
C TYR A 28 -24.34 -12.80 27.58
N HIS A 29 -25.17 -12.59 26.56
CA HIS A 29 -25.16 -13.40 25.35
C HIS A 29 -23.83 -13.27 24.59
N CYS A 30 -23.33 -12.04 24.39
CA CYS A 30 -22.01 -11.82 23.81
C CYS A 30 -20.89 -12.40 24.68
N GLN A 31 -21.00 -12.34 26.01
CA GLN A 31 -20.03 -12.90 26.93
C GLN A 31 -20.01 -14.44 26.85
N GLN A 32 -21.18 -15.07 26.83
CA GLN A 32 -21.35 -16.52 26.69
C GLN A 32 -20.78 -17.03 25.36
N GLN A 33 -21.02 -16.32 24.25
CA GLN A 33 -20.43 -16.65 22.96
C GLN A 33 -18.90 -16.52 22.94
N ARG A 34 -18.31 -15.64 23.75
CA ARG A 34 -16.84 -15.52 23.88
C ARG A 34 -16.24 -16.66 24.69
N HIS A 35 -16.92 -17.11 25.74
CA HIS A 35 -16.48 -18.23 26.56
C HIS A 35 -16.72 -19.60 25.90
N HIS A 36 -17.76 -19.71 25.07
CA HIS A 36 -18.11 -20.92 24.34
C HIS A 36 -18.15 -20.65 22.83
N PRO A 37 -16.97 -20.50 22.19
CA PRO A 37 -16.89 -20.25 20.75
C PRO A 37 -17.52 -21.38 19.91
N ASP A 38 -17.55 -22.60 20.43
CA ASP A 38 -18.22 -23.80 19.89
C ASP A 38 -19.75 -23.67 19.79
N LYS A 39 -20.36 -22.82 20.64
CA LYS A 39 -21.82 -22.58 20.63
C LYS A 39 -22.23 -21.44 19.70
N ARG A 40 -21.28 -20.80 19.01
CA ARG A 40 -21.57 -19.73 18.05
C ARG A 40 -22.16 -20.32 16.77
N SER A 41 -22.87 -19.50 15.99
CA SER A 41 -23.45 -19.94 14.72
C SER A 41 -22.40 -20.52 13.76
N ALA A 42 -22.81 -21.46 12.91
CA ALA A 42 -21.91 -22.10 11.93
C ALA A 42 -21.15 -21.08 11.07
N ARG A 43 -21.80 -19.97 10.70
CA ARG A 43 -21.17 -18.85 9.99
C ARG A 43 -20.04 -18.22 10.80
N ALA A 44 -20.23 -18.01 12.10
CA ALA A 44 -19.23 -17.40 12.95
C ALA A 44 -18.02 -18.33 13.16
N GLN A 45 -18.28 -19.63 13.32
CA GLN A 45 -17.23 -20.64 13.38
C GLN A 45 -16.43 -20.70 12.07
N HIS A 46 -17.12 -20.65 10.92
CA HIS A 46 -16.47 -20.60 9.61
C HIS A 46 -15.65 -19.32 9.41
N ASP A 47 -16.16 -18.16 9.82
CA ASP A 47 -15.42 -16.89 9.79
C ASP A 47 -14.15 -16.98 10.67
N ASP A 48 -14.22 -17.60 11.85
CA ASP A 48 -13.07 -17.74 12.75
C ASP A 48 -12.01 -18.69 12.19
N TRP A 49 -12.42 -19.78 11.51
CA TRP A 49 -11.51 -20.63 10.74
C TRP A 49 -10.88 -19.84 9.57
N LEU A 50 -11.69 -19.11 8.80
CA LEU A 50 -11.23 -18.36 7.64
C LEU A 50 -10.26 -17.23 8.00
N LYS A 51 -10.43 -16.59 9.16
CA LYS A 51 -9.47 -15.61 9.69
C LYS A 51 -8.08 -16.21 9.89
N ARG A 52 -8.00 -17.47 10.35
CA ARG A 52 -6.70 -18.16 10.54
C ARG A 52 -6.02 -18.40 9.19
N GLU A 53 -6.76 -18.85 8.19
CA GLU A 53 -6.21 -19.04 6.84
C GLU A 53 -5.81 -17.72 6.16
N ILE A 54 -6.63 -16.67 6.32
CA ILE A 54 -6.29 -15.32 5.85
C ILE A 54 -5.00 -14.83 6.51
N GLN A 55 -4.86 -15.01 7.83
CA GLN A 55 -3.65 -14.63 8.57
C GLN A 55 -2.43 -15.41 8.09
N ARG A 56 -2.56 -16.73 7.95
CA ARG A 56 -1.48 -17.61 7.46
C ARG A 56 -0.98 -17.15 6.08
N VAL A 57 -1.89 -17.00 5.12
CA VAL A 57 -1.55 -16.52 3.77
C VAL A 57 -0.93 -15.12 3.82
N TYR A 58 -1.43 -14.24 4.70
CA TYR A 58 -0.89 -12.90 4.85
C TYR A 58 0.57 -12.91 5.36
N ASP A 59 0.85 -13.67 6.42
CA ASP A 59 2.17 -13.77 7.03
C ASP A 59 3.18 -14.50 6.14
N GLU A 60 2.79 -15.62 5.53
CA GLU A 60 3.64 -16.36 4.56
C GLU A 60 4.05 -15.51 3.37
N ASN A 61 3.23 -14.53 2.97
CA ASN A 61 3.51 -13.61 1.88
C ASN A 61 4.08 -12.27 2.37
N HIS A 62 4.79 -12.28 3.50
CA HIS A 62 5.46 -11.13 4.12
C HIS A 62 4.56 -9.91 4.28
N GLN A 63 3.26 -10.12 4.54
CA GLN A 63 2.29 -9.06 4.77
C GLN A 63 2.08 -8.12 3.56
N VAL A 64 2.57 -8.52 2.38
CA VAL A 64 2.45 -7.75 1.12
C VAL A 64 1.07 -7.91 0.50
N TYR A 65 0.38 -9.02 0.76
CA TYR A 65 -0.86 -9.35 0.09
C TYR A 65 -2.05 -8.58 0.66
N GLY A 66 -2.69 -7.78 -0.19
CA GLY A 66 -4.02 -7.22 0.08
C GLY A 66 -5.15 -8.19 -0.31
N VAL A 67 -6.39 -7.79 -0.04
CA VAL A 67 -7.64 -8.56 -0.27
C VAL A 67 -7.64 -9.39 -1.55
N ARG A 68 -7.30 -8.78 -2.71
CA ARG A 68 -7.33 -9.46 -4.00
C ARG A 68 -6.33 -10.61 -4.10
N LYS A 69 -5.12 -10.43 -3.56
CA LYS A 69 -4.05 -11.44 -3.63
C LYS A 69 -4.30 -12.56 -2.64
N VAL A 70 -4.72 -12.24 -1.42
CA VAL A 70 -5.15 -13.23 -0.41
C VAL A 70 -6.30 -14.09 -0.97
N TRP A 71 -7.34 -13.48 -1.53
CA TRP A 71 -8.47 -14.21 -2.11
C TRP A 71 -8.05 -15.15 -3.25
N ARG A 72 -7.16 -14.71 -4.14
CA ARG A 72 -6.63 -15.56 -5.22
C ARG A 72 -5.81 -16.72 -4.68
N GLN A 73 -5.03 -16.50 -3.62
CA GLN A 73 -4.22 -17.54 -3.00
C GLN A 73 -5.10 -18.61 -2.34
N LEU A 74 -6.09 -18.20 -1.54
CA LEU A 74 -7.09 -19.10 -0.95
C LEU A 74 -7.80 -19.94 -2.02
N LEU A 75 -8.17 -19.33 -3.15
CA LEU A 75 -8.81 -20.04 -4.26
C LEU A 75 -7.89 -21.09 -4.90
N ARG A 76 -6.59 -20.83 -5.02
CA ARG A 76 -5.61 -21.81 -5.53
C ARG A 76 -5.43 -23.00 -4.58
N GLU A 77 -5.55 -22.75 -3.29
CA GLU A 77 -5.47 -23.77 -2.23
C GLU A 77 -6.80 -24.52 -2.05
N GLY A 78 -7.81 -24.25 -2.89
CA GLY A 78 -9.10 -24.94 -2.87
C GLY A 78 -10.14 -24.35 -1.91
N ILE A 79 -9.80 -23.28 -1.20
CA ILE A 79 -10.69 -22.61 -0.24
C ILE A 79 -11.62 -21.66 -1.01
N ARG A 80 -12.84 -22.12 -1.29
CA ARG A 80 -13.86 -21.34 -2.01
C ARG A 80 -14.55 -20.35 -1.07
N VAL A 81 -14.19 -19.08 -1.19
CA VAL A 81 -14.83 -17.99 -0.44
C VAL A 81 -15.05 -16.77 -1.34
N ALA A 82 -16.13 -16.04 -1.08
CA ALA A 82 -16.42 -14.80 -1.79
C ALA A 82 -15.38 -13.73 -1.43
N ARG A 83 -14.93 -12.95 -2.42
CA ARG A 83 -13.95 -11.87 -2.24
C ARG A 83 -14.40 -10.85 -1.18
N CYS A 84 -15.69 -10.54 -1.11
CA CYS A 84 -16.25 -9.62 -0.11
C CYS A 84 -16.13 -10.16 1.33
N THR A 85 -16.19 -11.48 1.53
CA THR A 85 -15.94 -12.13 2.83
C THR A 85 -14.50 -11.89 3.27
N VAL A 86 -13.53 -12.12 2.37
CA VAL A 86 -12.10 -11.87 2.63
C VAL A 86 -11.88 -10.39 2.96
N ALA A 87 -12.47 -9.49 2.18
CA ALA A 87 -12.37 -8.04 2.42
C ALA A 87 -12.87 -7.65 3.82
N ARG A 88 -14.07 -8.12 4.18
CA ARG A 88 -14.69 -7.88 5.49
C ARG A 88 -13.83 -8.41 6.63
N LEU A 89 -13.33 -9.65 6.52
CA LEU A 89 -12.54 -10.27 7.58
C LEU A 89 -11.17 -9.61 7.75
N MET A 90 -10.48 -9.27 6.64
CA MET A 90 -9.23 -8.51 6.70
C MET A 90 -9.44 -7.14 7.37
N ALA A 91 -10.53 -6.44 7.07
CA ALA A 91 -10.87 -5.18 7.72
C ALA A 91 -11.10 -5.34 9.24
N VAL A 92 -11.84 -6.39 9.65
CA VAL A 92 -12.06 -6.70 11.07
C VAL A 92 -10.76 -7.03 11.79
N MET A 93 -9.81 -7.67 11.11
CA MET A 93 -8.50 -8.02 11.66
C MET A 93 -7.48 -6.88 11.60
N GLY A 94 -7.79 -5.77 10.94
CA GLY A 94 -6.84 -4.68 10.71
C GLY A 94 -5.73 -5.02 9.70
N LEU A 95 -5.92 -6.04 8.87
CA LEU A 95 -4.93 -6.46 7.87
C LEU A 95 -5.06 -5.62 6.60
N ALA A 96 -3.96 -5.01 6.19
CA ALA A 96 -3.85 -4.30 4.94
C ALA A 96 -2.60 -4.77 4.19
N GLY A 97 -2.75 -5.05 2.89
CA GLY A 97 -1.60 -5.35 2.05
C GLY A 97 -0.77 -4.09 1.79
N VAL A 98 0.51 -4.29 1.49
CA VAL A 98 1.37 -3.20 1.03
C VAL A 98 0.86 -2.67 -0.31
N LEU A 99 0.41 -1.42 -0.32
CA LEU A 99 0.25 -0.63 -1.53
C LEU A 99 1.66 -0.30 -2.05
N ARG A 100 2.01 -0.73 -3.26
CA ARG A 100 3.22 -0.23 -3.93
C ARG A 100 3.05 1.29 -4.06
N GLY A 101 3.95 2.04 -3.42
CA GLY A 101 3.89 3.50 -3.37
C GLY A 101 3.37 4.03 -2.03
N LYS A 102 4.14 3.87 -0.95
CA LYS A 102 4.29 5.02 -0.06
C LYS A 102 5.01 6.08 -0.89
N TRP A 103 4.27 6.98 -1.50
CA TRP A 103 4.86 8.18 -2.06
C TRP A 103 5.50 8.90 -0.88
N ALA A 104 6.83 8.93 -0.83
CA ALA A 104 7.55 9.78 0.11
C ALA A 104 6.92 11.17 0.04
N ARG A 105 6.66 11.79 1.20
CA ARG A 105 6.01 13.10 1.37
C ARG A 105 6.25 13.98 0.15
N ARG A 106 5.23 14.14 -0.69
CA ARG A 106 5.31 15.07 -1.82
C ARG A 106 4.61 16.37 -1.41
N PRO A 107 5.19 17.54 -1.71
CA PRO A 107 4.51 18.80 -1.55
C PRO A 107 3.15 18.79 -2.27
N SER A 108 2.16 19.48 -1.70
CA SER A 108 0.89 19.73 -2.38
C SER A 108 1.15 20.37 -3.75
N GLY A 109 0.42 19.93 -4.78
CA GLY A 109 0.58 20.45 -6.14
C GLY A 109 1.64 19.71 -6.98
N THR A 110 2.09 18.52 -6.56
CA THR A 110 3.01 17.72 -7.38
C THR A 110 2.35 17.29 -8.69
N ILE A 111 3.04 17.58 -9.79
CA ILE A 111 2.64 17.20 -11.16
C ILE A 111 3.33 15.89 -11.56
N HIS A 112 2.53 14.95 -12.05
CA HIS A 112 3.01 13.73 -12.70
C HIS A 112 2.98 13.92 -14.21
N HIS A 113 4.16 13.97 -14.82
CA HIS A 113 4.32 14.03 -16.27
C HIS A 113 4.38 12.62 -16.87
N SER A 114 3.58 12.37 -17.90
CA SER A 114 3.62 11.13 -18.70
C SER A 114 3.41 11.41 -20.18
N ASP A 115 3.85 10.47 -21.02
CA ASP A 115 3.49 10.47 -22.44
C ASP A 115 1.99 10.16 -22.65
N LYS A 116 1.54 10.23 -23.92
CA LYS A 116 0.14 10.00 -24.33
C LYS A 116 -0.17 8.53 -24.64
N GLY A 117 0.65 7.59 -24.17
CA GLY A 117 0.43 6.16 -24.32
C GLY A 117 -0.93 5.74 -23.75
N SER A 118 -1.57 4.76 -24.38
CA SER A 118 -2.91 4.29 -24.00
C SER A 118 -3.02 3.87 -22.52
N GLN A 119 -1.91 3.41 -21.92
CA GLN A 119 -1.84 3.11 -20.49
C GLN A 119 -2.02 4.35 -19.58
N TYR A 120 -1.44 5.49 -19.96
CA TYR A 120 -1.37 6.70 -19.13
C TYR A 120 -2.56 7.63 -19.33
N VAL A 121 -3.27 7.49 -20.44
CA VAL A 121 -4.57 8.16 -20.69
C VAL A 121 -5.77 7.35 -20.19
N SER A 122 -5.54 6.15 -19.64
CA SER A 122 -6.62 5.29 -19.17
C SER A 122 -7.27 5.84 -17.89
N LEU A 123 -8.59 5.64 -17.75
CA LEU A 123 -9.35 6.03 -16.56
C LEU A 123 -8.75 5.45 -15.27
N ALA A 124 -8.36 4.17 -15.32
CA ALA A 124 -7.76 3.50 -14.18
C ALA A 124 -6.43 4.13 -13.73
N TYR A 125 -5.68 4.74 -14.66
CA TYR A 125 -4.42 5.41 -14.35
C TYR A 125 -4.66 6.81 -13.77
N THR A 126 -5.56 7.59 -14.37
CA THR A 126 -5.88 8.94 -13.89
C THR A 126 -6.57 8.93 -12.52
N GLU A 127 -7.44 7.95 -12.26
CA GLU A 127 -8.02 7.72 -10.93
C GLU A 127 -6.93 7.44 -9.88
N ARG A 128 -5.91 6.67 -10.24
CA ARG A 128 -4.78 6.37 -9.34
C ARG A 128 -3.93 7.59 -9.03
N LEU A 129 -3.70 8.46 -10.00
CA LEU A 129 -3.00 9.73 -9.76
C LEU A 129 -3.81 10.62 -8.81
N LYS A 130 -5.13 10.69 -9.02
CA LYS A 130 -6.02 11.45 -8.13
C LYS A 130 -6.05 10.88 -6.70
N GLU A 131 -6.16 9.56 -6.53
CA GLU A 131 -6.06 8.89 -5.22
C GLU A 131 -4.72 9.17 -4.53
N ALA A 132 -3.65 9.35 -5.31
CA ALA A 132 -2.32 9.68 -4.81
C ALA A 132 -2.10 11.19 -4.57
N GLY A 133 -3.09 12.04 -4.85
CA GLY A 133 -2.96 13.50 -4.74
C GLY A 133 -2.05 14.14 -5.78
N LEU A 134 -1.85 13.49 -6.94
CA LEU A 134 -1.01 13.95 -8.03
C LEU A 134 -1.85 14.62 -9.13
N LEU A 135 -1.37 15.74 -9.65
CA LEU A 135 -1.93 16.37 -10.83
C LEU A 135 -1.36 15.70 -12.08
N ALA A 136 -2.21 15.12 -12.91
CA ALA A 136 -1.76 14.55 -14.18
C ALA A 136 -1.46 15.67 -15.18
N SER A 137 -0.28 15.63 -15.79
CA SER A 137 0.04 16.44 -16.96
C SER A 137 0.54 15.54 -18.09
N THR A 138 -0.15 15.59 -19.22
CA THR A 138 0.39 15.09 -20.48
C THR A 138 0.70 16.34 -21.29
N GLY A 139 1.97 16.62 -21.56
CA GLY A 139 2.43 17.86 -22.17
C GLY A 139 1.63 18.35 -23.39
N SER A 140 1.90 19.60 -23.79
CA SER A 140 1.30 20.16 -25.00
C SER A 140 1.61 19.29 -26.23
N THR A 141 0.68 19.18 -27.18
CA THR A 141 0.89 18.33 -28.36
C THR A 141 2.07 18.88 -29.18
N GLY A 142 3.15 18.09 -29.29
CA GLY A 142 4.35 18.46 -30.05
C GLY A 142 5.52 18.96 -29.20
N ASP A 143 5.37 19.05 -27.88
CA ASP A 143 6.46 19.41 -26.97
C ASP A 143 7.12 18.16 -26.37
N SER A 144 8.38 17.91 -26.77
CA SER A 144 9.16 16.76 -26.31
C SER A 144 9.91 17.02 -25.00
N TYR A 145 9.99 18.28 -24.54
CA TYR A 145 10.79 18.65 -23.37
C TYR A 145 10.27 17.98 -22.09
N ASP A 146 8.95 17.83 -21.96
CA ASP A 146 8.31 17.21 -20.78
C ASP A 146 8.72 15.74 -20.57
N ASN A 147 9.08 15.02 -21.65
CA ASN A 147 9.53 13.63 -21.56
C ASN A 147 11.05 13.48 -21.69
N ALA A 148 11.76 14.50 -22.18
CA ALA A 148 13.18 14.42 -22.50
C ALA A 148 14.05 13.99 -21.31
N MET A 149 13.71 14.41 -20.08
CA MET A 149 14.41 13.99 -18.88
C MET A 149 14.25 12.48 -18.61
N ALA A 150 13.02 11.96 -18.74
CA ALA A 150 12.74 10.54 -18.56
C ALA A 150 13.42 9.70 -19.66
N GLU A 151 13.38 10.17 -20.90
CA GLU A 151 14.05 9.53 -22.03
C GLU A 151 15.56 9.47 -21.86
N SER A 152 16.18 10.55 -21.36
CA SER A 152 17.62 10.59 -21.09
C SER A 152 18.04 9.53 -20.07
N ILE A 153 17.29 9.40 -18.97
CA ILE A 153 17.54 8.37 -17.95
C ILE A 153 17.31 6.97 -18.53
N ASN A 154 16.25 6.77 -19.31
CA ASN A 154 15.97 5.49 -19.95
C ASN A 154 17.04 5.09 -20.97
N GLY A 155 17.56 6.04 -21.75
CA GLY A 155 18.67 5.82 -22.67
C GLY A 155 19.94 5.38 -21.94
N LEU A 156 20.25 6.07 -20.84
CA LEU A 156 21.39 5.76 -19.99
C LEU A 156 21.29 4.37 -19.36
N TYR A 157 20.13 4.03 -18.81
CA TYR A 157 19.84 2.71 -18.27
C TYR A 157 20.02 1.61 -19.33
N LYS A 158 19.49 1.83 -20.54
CA LYS A 158 19.63 0.87 -21.64
C LYS A 158 21.09 0.67 -22.03
N ALA A 159 21.86 1.75 -22.15
CA ALA A 159 23.27 1.69 -22.49
C ALA A 159 24.11 1.00 -21.40
N GLU A 160 23.90 1.35 -20.13
CA GLU A 160 24.72 0.88 -19.01
C GLU A 160 24.34 -0.51 -18.51
N VAL A 161 23.10 -0.95 -18.74
CA VAL A 161 22.60 -2.24 -18.22
C VAL A 161 22.17 -3.14 -19.36
N ILE A 162 21.15 -2.73 -20.12
CA ILE A 162 20.46 -3.63 -21.04
C ILE A 162 21.35 -4.07 -22.20
N HIS A 163 22.08 -3.15 -22.84
CA HIS A 163 22.88 -3.42 -24.03
C HIS A 163 24.25 -4.04 -23.74
N ARG A 164 24.68 -4.09 -22.47
CA ARG A 164 26.02 -4.61 -22.11
C ARG A 164 26.15 -6.13 -22.22
N LYS A 165 25.04 -6.87 -22.14
CA LYS A 165 25.03 -8.32 -22.22
C LYS A 165 23.67 -8.85 -22.64
N SER A 166 23.65 -10.09 -23.10
CA SER A 166 22.42 -10.86 -23.25
C SER A 166 21.91 -11.36 -21.90
N TRP A 167 20.60 -11.43 -21.74
CA TRP A 167 19.92 -11.81 -20.51
C TRP A 167 19.23 -13.16 -20.67
N LYS A 168 19.35 -14.05 -19.68
CA LYS A 168 18.80 -15.40 -19.79
C LYS A 168 17.30 -15.44 -19.50
N ASN A 169 16.85 -14.60 -18.57
CA ASN A 169 15.46 -14.53 -18.14
C ASN A 169 15.14 -13.15 -17.57
N ARG A 170 13.84 -12.90 -17.39
CA ARG A 170 13.32 -11.64 -16.85
C ARG A 170 13.80 -11.36 -15.41
N ALA A 171 13.94 -12.38 -14.56
CA ALA A 171 14.32 -12.18 -13.16
C ALA A 171 15.75 -11.62 -13.02
N GLU A 172 16.67 -12.04 -13.89
CA GLU A 172 18.01 -11.47 -13.96
C GLU A 172 17.99 -9.98 -14.35
N VAL A 173 17.13 -9.61 -15.32
CA VAL A 173 16.96 -8.20 -15.71
C VAL A 173 16.41 -7.41 -14.53
N GLU A 174 15.37 -7.90 -13.86
CA GLU A 174 14.76 -7.22 -12.71
C GLU A 174 15.77 -6.96 -11.59
N LEU A 175 16.59 -7.96 -11.22
CA LEU A 175 17.62 -7.80 -10.21
C LEU A 175 18.68 -6.78 -10.63
N ALA A 176 19.11 -6.80 -11.88
CA ALA A 176 20.07 -5.83 -12.40
C ALA A 176 19.48 -4.41 -12.45
N THR A 177 18.21 -4.26 -12.82
CA THR A 177 17.50 -2.97 -12.76
C THR A 177 17.50 -2.44 -11.33
N LEU A 178 17.13 -3.26 -10.34
CA LEU A 178 17.10 -2.84 -8.94
C LEU A 178 18.48 -2.42 -8.44
N THR A 179 19.51 -3.20 -8.79
CA THR A 179 20.90 -2.90 -8.43
C THR A 179 21.37 -1.59 -9.06
N TRP A 180 21.02 -1.37 -10.33
CA TRP A 180 21.39 -0.14 -11.04
C TRP A 180 20.64 1.08 -10.49
N VAL A 181 19.34 0.96 -10.18
CA VAL A 181 18.54 2.05 -9.60
C VAL A 181 19.07 2.44 -8.22
N ASP A 182 19.43 1.47 -7.37
CA ASP A 182 20.06 1.73 -6.08
C ASP A 182 21.39 2.48 -6.26
N TRP A 183 22.28 1.95 -7.11
CA TRP A 183 23.56 2.58 -7.38
C TRP A 183 23.41 3.99 -7.97
N TYR A 184 22.52 4.17 -8.95
CA TYR A 184 22.29 5.45 -9.61
C TYR A 184 21.87 6.53 -8.62
N ASN A 185 20.94 6.21 -7.71
CA ASN A 185 20.42 7.21 -6.77
C ASN A 185 21.33 7.43 -5.57
N ASN A 186 21.97 6.38 -5.06
CA ASN A 186 22.66 6.42 -3.76
C ASN A 186 24.20 6.51 -3.87
N ARG A 187 24.79 6.26 -5.05
CA ARG A 187 26.25 6.19 -5.21
C ARG A 187 26.80 6.93 -6.43
N ARG A 188 26.01 7.12 -7.48
CA ARG A 188 26.47 7.77 -8.71
C ARG A 188 26.68 9.26 -8.50
N LEU A 189 27.92 9.72 -8.67
CA LEU A 189 28.24 11.14 -8.61
C LEU A 189 27.89 11.82 -9.93
N LEU A 190 27.06 12.86 -9.87
CA LEU A 190 26.68 13.64 -11.05
C LEU A 190 27.33 15.03 -11.00
N GLY A 191 28.14 15.37 -12.02
CA GLY A 191 28.81 16.68 -12.09
C GLY A 191 27.83 17.86 -12.04
N ARG A 192 26.67 17.73 -12.70
CA ARG A 192 25.56 18.71 -12.66
C ARG A 192 24.95 18.94 -11.26
N LEU A 193 25.19 18.03 -10.32
CA LEU A 193 24.76 18.14 -8.92
C LEU A 193 25.93 18.46 -7.98
N GLY A 194 27.05 18.96 -8.51
CA GLY A 194 28.24 19.23 -7.70
C GLY A 194 28.94 17.95 -7.22
N HIS A 195 28.92 16.89 -8.03
CA HIS A 195 29.48 15.57 -7.69
C HIS A 195 28.82 14.93 -6.46
N THR A 196 27.52 15.12 -6.28
CA THR A 196 26.73 14.45 -5.24
C THR A 196 25.80 13.37 -5.83
N PRO A 197 25.45 12.32 -5.06
CA PRO A 197 24.42 11.38 -5.44
C PRO A 197 23.02 12.03 -5.55
N PRO A 198 22.17 11.61 -6.50
CA PRO A 198 20.82 12.14 -6.66
C PRO A 198 19.98 12.14 -5.38
N ALA A 199 20.05 11.08 -4.57
CA ALA A 199 19.28 10.98 -3.32
C ALA A 199 19.73 12.02 -2.28
N GLU A 200 21.04 12.32 -2.22
CA GLU A 200 21.57 13.35 -1.32
C GLU A 200 21.19 14.75 -1.80
N ALA A 201 21.30 15.01 -3.10
CA ALA A 201 20.89 16.28 -3.70
C ALA A 201 19.38 16.54 -3.52
N GLU A 202 18.53 15.52 -3.71
CA GLU A 202 17.08 15.62 -3.48
C GLU A 202 16.79 15.91 -2.00
N LYS A 203 17.47 15.21 -1.08
CA LYS A 203 17.32 15.45 0.36
C LYS A 203 17.75 16.87 0.76
N ALA A 204 18.85 17.37 0.21
CA ALA A 204 19.33 18.72 0.45
C ALA A 204 18.37 19.77 -0.10
N TYR A 205 17.82 19.55 -1.31
CA TYR A 205 16.80 20.40 -1.89
C TYR A 205 15.56 20.47 -0.99
N TYR A 206 14.98 19.34 -0.59
CA TYR A 206 13.81 19.36 0.29
C TYR A 206 14.10 19.95 1.68
N ALA A 207 15.32 19.81 2.19
CA ALA A 207 15.73 20.46 3.43
C ALA A 207 15.81 21.99 3.29
N SER A 208 16.17 22.53 2.12
CA SER A 208 16.22 23.99 1.91
C SER A 208 14.82 24.60 1.81
N ILE A 209 13.91 23.99 1.05
CA ILE A 209 12.52 24.50 0.89
C ILE A 209 11.71 24.37 2.19
N GLY A 210 11.93 23.31 2.99
CA GLY A 210 11.27 23.18 4.30
C GLY A 210 11.71 24.23 5.32
N ASN A 211 12.83 24.92 5.06
CA ASN A 211 13.33 26.02 5.90
C ASN A 211 12.69 27.37 5.49
N ASP A 212 12.37 27.55 4.22
CA ASP A 212 11.71 28.76 3.70
C ASP A 212 10.23 28.83 4.11
N ASP A 213 9.53 27.69 4.20
CA ASP A 213 8.14 27.62 4.71
C ASP A 213 8.01 27.88 6.23
N LEU A 214 9.12 27.82 6.99
CA LEU A 214 9.17 28.17 8.42
C LEU A 214 9.64 29.62 8.67
N ALA A 215 10.13 30.30 7.63
CA ALA A 215 10.62 31.68 7.68
C ALA A 215 9.63 32.72 7.12
N ALA A 216 8.44 32.29 6.69
CA ALA A 216 7.31 33.12 6.25
C ALA A 216 6.15 33.08 7.25
#